data_AF-A0A2V2F586-F1
#
_entry.id   AF-A0A2V2F586-F1
#
_cell.length_a   1.000
_cell.length_b   1.000
_cell.length_c   1.000
_cell.angle_alpha   90.00
_cell.angle_beta   90.00
_cell.angle_gamma   90.00
#
_symmetry.space_group_name_H-M   'P 1'
#
loop_
_entity.id
_entity.type
_entity.pdbx_description
1 polymer ?
#
loop_
_entity_poly.entity_id
_entity_poly.type
_entity_poly.pdbx_seq_one_letter_code
_entity_poly.pdbx_strand_id
1 'polypeptide(L)' 'MKRKDLLRKLKAAGLLFKEGGEHTRVYKGDIMITTVPRHNEINEITAKKILKDAGLK' A
#
# COMPACT_ATOMS: atom_id res chain seq x y z
N MET A 1 -9.49 4.08 6.67
CA MET A 1 -9.88 2.89 5.86
C MET A 1 -9.27 1.62 6.44
N LYS A 2 -9.87 0.44 6.21
CA LYS A 2 -9.28 -0.83 6.63
C LYS A 2 -8.05 -1.17 5.78
N ARG A 3 -6.97 -1.64 6.39
CA ARG A 3 -5.74 -2.08 5.68
C ARG A 3 -6.03 -3.10 4.58
N LYS A 4 -6.97 -4.03 4.82
CA LYS A 4 -7.41 -5.02 3.83
C LYS A 4 -7.98 -4.39 2.55
N ASP A 5 -8.75 -3.30 2.70
CA ASP A 5 -9.33 -2.59 1.55
C ASP A 5 -8.25 -1.88 0.73
N LEU A 6 -7.31 -1.21 1.41
CA LEU A 6 -6.15 -0.57 0.76
C LEU A 6 -5.33 -1.60 -0.01
N LEU A 7 -4.97 -2.72 0.61
CA LEU A 7 -4.23 -3.81 -0.04
C LEU A 7 -4.97 -4.38 -1.25
N ARG A 8 -6.30 -4.51 -1.17
CA ARG A 8 -7.11 -5.00 -2.29
C ARG A 8 -7.07 -4.04 -3.48
N LYS A 9 -7.17 -2.72 -3.25
CA LYS A 9 -7.03 -1.71 -4.31
C LYS A 9 -5.63 -1.73 -4.93
N LEU A 10 -4.60 -1.79 -4.10
CA LEU A 10 -3.21 -1.85 -4.55
C LEU A 10 -2.95 -3.14 -5.36
N LYS A 11 -3.50 -4.29 -4.93
CA LYS A 11 -3.38 -5.56 -5.65
C LYS A 11 -4.10 -5.54 -7.00
N ALA A 12 -5.28 -4.93 -7.05
CA ALA A 12 -6.03 -4.76 -8.29
C ALA A 12 -5.27 -3.87 -9.31
N ALA A 13 -4.42 -2.97 -8.83
CA ALA A 13 -3.54 -2.16 -9.66
C ALA A 13 -2.27 -2.88 -10.14
N GLY A 14 -2.10 -4.17 -9.81
CA GLY A 14 -0.93 -4.96 -10.21
C GLY A 14 0.33 -4.68 -9.39
N LEU A 15 0.19 -4.11 -8.18
CA LEU A 15 1.34 -3.86 -7.31
C LEU A 15 1.77 -5.13 -6.57
N LEU A 16 3.07 -5.25 -6.38
CA LEU A 16 3.70 -6.34 -5.65
C LEU A 16 3.86 -5.95 -4.19
N PHE A 17 3.65 -6.90 -3.29
CA PHE A 17 3.82 -6.71 -1.85
C PHE A 17 4.92 -7.61 -1.35
N LYS A 18 5.89 -7.03 -0.64
CA LYS A 18 6.93 -7.78 0.04
C LYS A 18 6.79 -7.53 1.53
N GLU A 19 6.56 -8.59 2.30
CA GLU A 19 6.53 -8.49 3.75
C GLU A 19 7.95 -8.24 4.28
N GLY A 20 8.16 -7.07 4.89
CA GLY A 20 9.31 -6.82 5.75
C GLY A 20 8.97 -7.16 7.20
N GLY A 21 9.92 -6.89 8.11
CA GLY A 21 9.71 -7.09 9.56
C GLY A 21 8.53 -6.26 10.09
N GLU A 22 8.63 -4.92 10.01
CA GLU A 22 7.63 -4.01 10.61
C GLU A 22 6.57 -3.51 9.61
N HIS A 23 6.94 -3.35 8.33
CA HIS A 23 6.06 -2.79 7.30
C HIS A 23 5.96 -3.68 6.06
N THR A 24 4.81 -3.65 5.38
CA THR A 24 4.65 -4.26 4.06
C THR A 24 5.14 -3.28 3.00
N ARG A 25 6.18 -3.65 2.25
CA ARG A 25 6.72 -2.83 1.17
C ARG A 25 5.90 -3.07 -0.10
N VAL A 26 5.52 -2.00 -0.78
CA VAL A 26 4.74 -2.00 -2.02
C VAL A 26 5.66 -1.63 -3.17
N TYR A 27 5.67 -2.45 -4.20
CA TYR A 27 6.49 -2.31 -5.39
C TYR A 27 5.62 -2.21 -6.64
N LYS A 28 6.06 -1.41 -7.59
CA LYS A 28 5.49 -1.35 -8.94
C LYS A 28 6.56 -1.81 -9.92
N GLY A 29 6.46 -3.08 -10.33
CA GLY A 29 7.59 -3.76 -10.97
C GLY A 29 8.77 -3.86 -9.98
N ASP A 30 9.94 -3.40 -10.40
CA ASP A 30 11.18 -3.42 -9.61
C ASP A 30 11.35 -2.20 -8.69
N ILE A 31 10.51 -1.18 -8.82
CA ILE A 31 10.64 0.07 -8.07
C ILE A 31 9.81 -0.01 -6.78
N MET A 32 10.46 0.23 -5.64
CA MET A 32 9.77 0.42 -4.37
C MET A 32 9.06 1.76 -4.38
N ILE A 33 7.74 1.73 -4.20
CA ILE A 33 6.90 2.93 -4.21
C ILE A 33 6.70 3.39 -2.77
N THR A 34 6.07 2.55 -1.95
CA THR A 34 5.66 2.96 -0.61
C THR A 34 5.63 1.80 0.38
N THR A 35 5.34 2.10 1.64
CA THR A 35 5.16 1.10 2.69
C THR A 35 3.77 1.21 3.30
N VAL A 36 3.15 0.05 3.53
CA VAL A 36 1.86 -0.08 4.18
C VAL A 36 2.11 -0.53 5.62
N PRO A 37 1.71 0.28 6.62
CA PRO A 37 1.81 -0.12 8.03
C PRO A 37 0.92 -1.33 8.31
N ARG A 38 1.29 -2.15 9.30
CA ARG A 38 0.54 -3.38 9.66
C ARG A 38 -0.74 -3.14 10.46
N HIS A 39 -1.12 -1.88 10.66
CA HIS A 39 -2.28 -1.48 11.46
C HIS A 39 -3.56 -1.96 10.78
N ASN A 40 -4.55 -2.43 11.56
CA ASN A 40 -5.84 -2.85 11.00
C ASN A 40 -6.59 -1.68 10.36
N GLU A 41 -6.46 -0.50 10.96
CA GLU A 41 -7.00 0.76 10.47
C GLU A 41 -5.88 1.70 10.04
N ILE A 42 -6.00 2.20 8.82
CA ILE A 42 -5.09 3.16 8.24
C ILE A 42 -5.84 4.48 8.14
N ASN A 43 -5.23 5.55 8.66
CA ASN A 43 -5.76 6.90 8.54
C ASN A 43 -5.99 7.22 7.05
N GLU A 44 -7.11 7.88 6.74
CA GLU A 44 -7.45 8.23 5.37
C GLU A 44 -6.39 9.08 4.68
N ILE A 45 -5.69 9.94 5.42
CA ILE A 45 -4.58 10.75 4.89
C ILE A 45 -3.44 9.84 4.42
N THR A 46 -3.05 8.87 5.24
CA THR A 46 -1.99 7.89 4.92
C THR A 46 -2.40 7.02 3.74
N ALA A 47 -3.64 6.54 3.74
CA ALA A 47 -4.19 5.76 2.65
C ALA A 47 -4.20 6.52 1.32
N LYS A 48 -4.67 7.78 1.31
CA LYS A 48 -4.65 8.64 0.12
C LYS A 48 -3.24 8.90 -0.37
N LYS A 49 -2.28 9.12 0.53
CA LYS A 49 -0.86 9.23 0.17
C LYS A 49 -0.36 7.96 -0.51
N ILE A 50 -0.59 6.79 0.09
CA ILE A 50 -0.17 5.49 -0.46
C ILE A 50 -0.77 5.24 -1.85
N LEU A 51 -2.06 5.53 -2.04
CA LEU A 51 -2.72 5.38 -3.34
C LEU A 51 -2.13 6.34 -4.38
N LYS A 52 -1.94 7.60 -4.01
CA LYS A 52 -1.31 8.61 -4.89
C LYS A 52 0.09 8.19 -5.30
N ASP A 53 0.89 7.70 -4.37
CA ASP A 53 2.25 7.21 -4.60
C ASP A 53 2.25 5.99 -5.54
N ALA A 54 1.29 5.09 -5.36
CA ALA A 54 1.00 3.97 -6.26
C ALA A 54 0.54 4.38 -7.67
N GLY A 55 0.27 5.66 -7.91
CA GLY A 55 -0.28 6.18 -9.17
C GLY A 55 -1.77 5.89 -9.34
N LEU A 56 -2.48 5.64 -8.23
CA LEU A 56 -3.92 5.48 -8.17
C LEU A 56 -4.53 6.78 -7.66
N LYS A 57 -5.50 7.34 -8.40
CA LYS A 57 -6.13 8.62 -8.10
C LYS A 57 -7.31 8.46 -7.14
#